data_AF-A0A6I9NWM4-F1
#
_entry.id   AF-A0A6I9NWM4-F1
#
_cell.length_a   1.000
_cell.length_b   1.000
_cell.length_c   1.000
_cell.angle_alpha   90.00
_cell.angle_beta   90.00
_cell.angle_gamma   90.00
#
_symmetry.space_group_name_H-M   'P 1'
#
loop_
_entity.id
_entity.type
_entity.pdbx_description
1 polymer ?
#
loop_
_entity_poly.entity_id
_entity_poly.type
_entity_poly.pdbx_seq_one_letter_code
_entity_poly.pdbx_strand_id
1 'polypeptide(L)'
;GLHALFTDSNLDPVEVAKAKQGQTSDYPNGIPECGTDALRFALCAYTSQGRDINLDVNRILGYRHFCNKLWNAVKFAMKTLGENFVPSEKALLCGEESVSDRWILSRLSAAVALCDAGFKAYEFPAITTAIYNFWLYELCDVYLESVKPVLSRAEEDSSSQRQALVCRQTLYTCLDVGLRLLSPIMPFVGEELYQRLPRRRPQSDPPSITVTLYPDSEEVRVVKNELMYKHSEYGSLEVFGF
;
A
#
# COMPACT_ATOMS: atom_id res chain seq x y z
N GLY A 1 18.62 -26.08 -13.26
CA GLY A 1 18.52 -24.93 -12.33
C GLY A 1 18.96 -23.65 -13.03
N LEU A 2 18.75 -22.47 -12.43
CA LEU A 2 19.02 -21.16 -13.06
C LEU A 2 20.45 -21.03 -13.62
N HIS A 3 21.45 -21.60 -12.95
CA HIS A 3 22.83 -21.64 -13.44
C HIS A 3 23.04 -22.50 -14.71
N ALA A 4 22.25 -23.56 -14.89
CA ALA A 4 22.33 -24.41 -16.07
C ALA A 4 21.77 -23.71 -17.32
N LEU A 5 20.74 -22.88 -17.16
CA LEU A 5 20.16 -22.06 -18.24
C LEU A 5 21.13 -20.99 -18.77
N PHE A 6 22.08 -20.55 -17.95
CA PHE A 6 23.07 -19.55 -18.38
C PHE A 6 24.17 -20.17 -19.26
N THR A 7 24.56 -21.41 -18.96
CA THR A 7 25.54 -22.18 -19.74
C THR A 7 24.97 -22.74 -21.05
N ASP A 8 23.65 -22.93 -21.13
CA ASP A 8 22.93 -23.42 -22.31
C ASP A 8 22.26 -22.28 -23.10
N SER A 9 22.74 -21.04 -22.91
CA SER A 9 22.17 -19.86 -23.56
C SER A 9 22.74 -19.62 -24.96
N ASN A 10 21.97 -18.93 -25.81
CA ASN A 10 22.43 -18.48 -27.13
C ASN A 10 23.37 -17.25 -27.07
N LEU A 11 23.89 -16.91 -25.89
CA LEU A 11 24.78 -15.76 -25.72
C LEU A 11 26.18 -16.09 -26.26
N ASP A 12 26.83 -15.09 -26.85
CA ASP A 12 28.22 -15.20 -27.25
C ASP A 12 29.10 -15.58 -26.03
N PRO A 13 30.03 -16.53 -26.15
CA PRO A 13 30.92 -16.92 -25.06
C PRO A 13 31.64 -15.75 -24.36
N VAL A 14 31.95 -14.68 -25.11
CA VAL A 14 32.58 -13.46 -24.57
C VAL A 14 31.63 -12.71 -23.63
N GLU A 15 30.36 -12.57 -24.02
CA GLU A 15 29.33 -11.93 -23.19
C GLU A 15 29.02 -12.76 -21.95
N VAL A 16 29.02 -14.09 -22.06
CA VAL A 16 28.87 -15.01 -20.91
C VAL A 16 30.00 -14.80 -19.90
N ALA A 17 31.26 -14.70 -20.35
CA ALA A 17 32.40 -14.49 -19.48
C ALA A 17 32.33 -13.13 -18.77
N LYS A 18 32.01 -12.07 -19.51
CA LYS A 18 31.86 -10.71 -18.98
C LYS A 18 30.73 -10.62 -17.95
N ALA A 19 29.58 -11.22 -18.24
CA ALA A 19 28.43 -11.26 -17.33
C ALA A 19 28.74 -12.01 -16.03
N LYS A 20 29.45 -13.15 -16.09
CA LYS A 20 29.89 -13.89 -14.89
C LYS A 20 30.84 -13.06 -14.01
N GLN A 21 31.76 -12.34 -14.63
CA GLN A 21 32.70 -11.47 -13.90
C GLN A 21 31.95 -10.31 -13.22
N GLY A 22 31.04 -9.65 -13.93
CA GLY A 22 30.18 -8.60 -13.37
C GLY A 22 29.33 -9.12 -12.21
N GLN A 23 28.64 -10.26 -12.39
CA GLN A 23 27.83 -10.86 -11.34
C GLN A 23 28.65 -11.21 -10.09
N THR A 24 29.87 -11.74 -10.26
CA THR A 24 30.75 -12.09 -9.13
C THR A 24 31.29 -10.85 -8.41
N SER A 25 31.56 -9.78 -9.15
CA SER A 25 32.00 -8.49 -8.59
C SER A 25 30.88 -7.81 -7.79
N ASP A 26 29.69 -7.73 -8.38
CA ASP A 26 28.57 -6.98 -7.81
C ASP A 26 27.82 -7.78 -6.73
N TYR A 27 27.78 -9.10 -6.88
CA TYR A 27 27.07 -10.03 -6.00
C TYR A 27 27.97 -11.22 -5.62
N PRO A 28 29.05 -11.00 -4.84
CA PRO A 28 30.00 -12.06 -4.47
C PRO A 28 29.35 -13.23 -3.72
N ASN A 29 28.21 -12.98 -3.04
CA ASN A 29 27.44 -13.98 -2.32
C ASN A 29 26.17 -14.44 -3.08
N GLY A 30 26.04 -14.08 -4.35
CA GLY A 30 24.84 -14.30 -5.17
C GLY A 30 23.78 -13.21 -5.02
N ILE A 31 22.81 -13.21 -5.93
CA ILE A 31 21.68 -12.27 -5.92
C ILE A 31 20.69 -12.71 -4.84
N PRO A 32 20.34 -11.85 -3.88
CA PRO A 32 19.39 -12.20 -2.82
C PRO A 32 17.99 -12.44 -3.38
N GLU A 33 17.28 -13.39 -2.80
CA GLU A 33 15.86 -13.59 -3.10
C GLU A 33 15.07 -12.37 -2.62
N CYS A 34 14.47 -11.62 -3.55
CA CYS A 34 13.74 -10.39 -3.20
C CYS A 34 12.22 -10.60 -3.13
N GLY A 35 11.70 -11.65 -3.75
CA GLY A 35 10.26 -11.92 -3.87
C GLY A 35 9.60 -11.26 -5.09
N THR A 36 8.56 -11.89 -5.63
CA THR A 36 7.93 -11.49 -6.89
C THR A 36 7.27 -10.11 -6.84
N ASP A 37 6.56 -9.78 -5.76
CA ASP A 37 5.89 -8.49 -5.62
C ASP A 37 6.87 -7.32 -5.51
N ALA A 38 7.96 -7.51 -4.76
CA ALA A 38 9.03 -6.52 -4.66
C ALA A 38 9.66 -6.23 -6.03
N LEU A 39 9.92 -7.28 -6.82
CA LEU A 39 10.44 -7.15 -8.19
C LEU A 39 9.45 -6.44 -9.11
N ARG A 40 8.17 -6.83 -9.11
CA ARG A 40 7.13 -6.18 -9.91
C ARG A 40 7.01 -4.69 -9.59
N PHE A 41 6.95 -4.36 -8.31
CA PHE A 41 6.85 -2.96 -7.88
C PHE A 41 8.09 -2.16 -8.27
N ALA A 42 9.29 -2.73 -8.14
CA ALA A 42 10.53 -2.09 -8.60
C ALA A 42 10.48 -1.77 -10.09
N LEU A 43 10.13 -2.76 -10.93
CA LEU A 43 10.07 -2.58 -12.38
C LEU A 43 9.03 -1.52 -12.77
N CYS A 44 7.84 -1.55 -12.17
CA CYS A 44 6.83 -0.50 -12.39
C CYS A 44 7.35 0.89 -11.98
N ALA A 45 8.11 0.99 -10.88
CA ALA A 45 8.70 2.24 -10.41
C ALA A 45 9.88 2.75 -11.27
N TYR A 46 10.50 1.90 -12.08
CA TYR A 46 11.62 2.26 -12.98
C TYR A 46 11.20 2.76 -14.36
N THR A 47 9.95 2.51 -14.78
CA THR A 47 9.49 2.81 -16.15
C THR A 47 9.58 4.29 -16.57
N SER A 48 9.90 5.21 -15.65
CA SER A 48 10.20 6.61 -15.97
C SER A 48 11.56 6.84 -16.65
N GLN A 49 12.50 5.88 -16.61
CA GLN A 49 13.89 6.09 -17.04
C GLN A 49 14.17 5.89 -18.55
N GLY A 50 13.15 5.78 -19.40
CA GLY A 50 13.33 5.63 -20.84
C GLY A 50 13.56 4.18 -21.29
N ARG A 51 14.34 3.97 -22.36
CA ARG A 51 14.54 2.64 -22.98
C ARG A 51 15.39 1.68 -22.15
N ASP A 52 16.27 2.20 -21.29
CA ASP A 52 17.20 1.40 -20.49
C ASP A 52 16.81 1.45 -19.01
N ILE A 53 16.62 0.27 -18.40
CA ILE A 53 16.35 0.14 -16.96
C ILE A 53 17.67 -0.20 -16.27
N ASN A 54 18.19 0.72 -15.46
CA ASN A 54 19.29 0.42 -14.56
C ASN A 54 18.73 -0.27 -13.30
N LEU A 55 18.66 -1.60 -13.35
CA LEU A 55 18.07 -2.41 -12.28
C LEU A 55 19.04 -2.49 -11.09
N ASP A 56 18.69 -1.80 -10.00
CA ASP A 56 19.40 -1.88 -8.72
C ASP A 56 18.68 -2.86 -7.78
N VAL A 57 19.35 -3.96 -7.46
CA VAL A 57 18.83 -5.01 -6.55
C VAL A 57 18.59 -4.46 -5.14
N ASN A 58 19.35 -3.46 -4.68
CA ASN A 58 19.12 -2.85 -3.37
C ASN A 58 17.76 -2.14 -3.31
N ARG A 59 17.31 -1.55 -4.42
CA ARG A 59 15.98 -0.96 -4.51
C ARG A 59 14.89 -2.03 -4.41
N ILE A 60 15.09 -3.20 -5.02
CA ILE A 60 14.16 -4.33 -4.92
C ILE A 60 14.11 -4.84 -3.47
N LEU A 61 15.25 -4.94 -2.79
CA LEU A 61 15.30 -5.26 -1.36
C LEU A 61 14.53 -4.23 -0.51
N GLY A 62 14.62 -2.95 -0.84
CA GLY A 62 13.78 -1.90 -0.24
C GLY A 62 12.28 -2.21 -0.35
N TYR A 63 11.82 -2.64 -1.53
CA TYR A 63 10.42 -3.04 -1.71
C TYR A 63 10.05 -4.37 -1.03
N ARG A 64 11.01 -5.27 -0.78
CA ARG A 64 10.79 -6.43 0.10
C ARG A 64 10.53 -5.98 1.54
N HIS A 65 11.27 -5.01 2.04
CA HIS A 65 11.00 -4.42 3.36
C HIS A 65 9.64 -3.72 3.41
N PHE A 66 9.25 -3.05 2.30
CA PHE A 66 7.91 -2.50 2.17
C PHE A 66 6.81 -3.58 2.26
N CYS A 67 6.97 -4.74 1.61
CA CYS A 67 6.04 -5.87 1.75
C CYS A 67 5.91 -6.33 3.21
N ASN A 68 7.03 -6.39 3.96
CA ASN A 68 7.00 -6.71 5.38
C ASN A 68 6.29 -5.64 6.22
N LYS A 69 6.46 -4.35 5.87
CA LYS A 69 5.75 -3.24 6.52
C LYS A 69 4.24 -3.36 6.29
N LEU A 70 3.78 -3.67 5.07
CA LEU A 70 2.38 -3.93 4.76
C LEU A 70 1.81 -5.06 5.63
N TRP A 71 2.54 -6.17 5.74
CA TRP A 71 2.15 -7.30 6.58
C TRP A 71 1.97 -6.91 8.05
N ASN A 72 2.96 -6.20 8.61
CA ASN A 72 2.91 -5.76 10.00
C ASN A 72 1.79 -4.74 10.24
N ALA A 73 1.53 -3.85 9.28
CA ALA A 73 0.45 -2.88 9.34
C ALA A 73 -0.93 -3.56 9.40
N VAL A 74 -1.19 -4.52 8.50
CA VAL A 74 -2.45 -5.28 8.49
C VAL A 74 -2.57 -6.13 9.75
N LYS A 75 -1.49 -6.79 10.19
CA LYS A 75 -1.50 -7.56 11.45
C LYS A 75 -1.86 -6.68 12.66
N PHE A 76 -1.28 -5.49 12.77
CA PHE A 76 -1.63 -4.53 13.80
C PHE A 76 -3.10 -4.11 13.68
N ALA A 77 -3.52 -3.74 12.48
CA ALA A 77 -4.87 -3.27 12.24
C ALA A 77 -5.93 -4.33 12.56
N MET A 78 -5.69 -5.60 12.21
CA MET A 78 -6.59 -6.71 12.56
C MET A 78 -6.77 -6.86 14.08
N LYS A 79 -5.69 -6.69 14.86
CA LYS A 79 -5.78 -6.65 16.32
C LYS A 79 -6.60 -5.44 16.79
N THR A 80 -6.42 -4.28 16.17
CA THR A 80 -7.15 -3.04 16.47
C THR A 80 -8.65 -3.12 16.15
N LEU A 81 -9.02 -3.76 15.05
CA LEU A 81 -10.42 -3.96 14.67
C LEU A 81 -11.14 -4.81 15.75
N GLY A 82 -10.50 -5.89 16.20
CA GLY A 82 -11.06 -6.81 17.20
C GLY A 82 -11.94 -7.89 16.58
N GLU A 83 -12.19 -8.96 17.34
CA GLU A 83 -12.81 -10.20 16.82
C GLU A 83 -14.26 -10.03 16.35
N ASN A 84 -15.01 -9.11 16.96
CA ASN A 84 -16.43 -8.87 16.66
C ASN A 84 -16.64 -7.66 15.75
N PHE A 85 -15.58 -7.16 15.10
CA PHE A 85 -15.71 -6.03 14.19
C PHE A 85 -16.48 -6.43 12.92
N VAL A 86 -17.54 -5.70 12.65
CA VAL A 86 -18.32 -5.83 11.42
C VAL A 86 -18.11 -4.56 10.59
N PRO A 87 -17.47 -4.65 9.42
CA PRO A 87 -17.34 -3.50 8.54
C PRO A 87 -18.71 -3.07 8.02
N SER A 88 -18.94 -1.75 7.95
CA SER A 88 -20.15 -1.20 7.33
C SER A 88 -20.27 -1.68 5.88
N GLU A 89 -21.49 -1.89 5.38
CA GLU A 89 -21.68 -2.32 3.98
C GLU A 89 -21.09 -1.33 2.96
N LYS A 90 -21.04 -0.06 3.31
CA LYS A 90 -20.46 1.03 2.49
C LYS A 90 -19.51 1.87 3.33
N ALA A 91 -18.49 2.40 2.67
CA ALA A 91 -17.63 3.44 3.24
C ALA A 91 -18.39 4.78 3.22
N LEU A 92 -19.15 5.06 4.29
CA LEU A 92 -19.90 6.30 4.45
C LEU A 92 -19.43 7.02 5.71
N LEU A 93 -19.34 8.36 5.61
CA LEU A 93 -19.16 9.21 6.77
C LEU A 93 -20.45 9.21 7.61
N CYS A 94 -20.31 9.04 8.92
CA CYS A 94 -21.38 9.17 9.89
C CYS A 94 -21.40 10.54 10.58
N GLY A 95 -20.42 11.40 10.32
CA GLY A 95 -20.33 12.77 10.85
C GLY A 95 -19.51 12.88 12.14
N GLU A 96 -19.20 11.76 12.78
CA GLU A 96 -18.45 11.67 14.04
C GLU A 96 -16.96 11.35 13.83
N GLU A 97 -16.46 11.47 12.59
CA GLU A 97 -15.05 11.28 12.28
C GLU A 97 -14.20 12.37 12.92
N SER A 98 -13.14 11.95 13.61
CA SER A 98 -12.14 12.87 14.14
C SER A 98 -11.39 13.59 13.02
N VAL A 99 -10.61 14.62 13.38
CA VAL A 99 -9.75 15.31 12.42
C VAL A 99 -8.77 14.34 11.76
N SER A 100 -8.17 13.43 12.53
CA SER A 100 -7.25 12.40 12.02
C SER A 100 -7.95 11.42 11.08
N ASP A 101 -9.18 11.00 11.40
CA ASP A 101 -9.97 10.13 10.55
C ASP A 101 -10.28 10.81 9.21
N ARG A 102 -10.76 12.06 9.23
CA ARG A 102 -11.05 12.83 8.00
C ARG A 102 -9.80 13.10 7.17
N TRP A 103 -8.67 13.31 7.83
CA TRP A 103 -7.38 13.53 7.17
C TRP A 103 -6.93 12.29 6.39
N ILE A 104 -6.83 11.11 7.03
CA ILE A 104 -6.34 9.90 6.33
C ILE A 104 -7.24 9.52 5.15
N LEU A 105 -8.54 9.73 5.35
CA LEU A 105 -9.60 9.55 4.36
C LEU A 105 -9.41 10.46 3.13
N SER A 106 -9.04 11.73 3.35
CA SER A 106 -8.65 12.63 2.27
C SER A 106 -7.38 12.16 1.54
N ARG A 107 -6.36 11.67 2.29
CA ARG A 107 -5.12 11.12 1.70
C ARG A 107 -5.38 9.87 0.86
N LEU A 108 -6.28 9.01 1.31
CA LEU A 108 -6.74 7.83 0.56
C LEU A 108 -7.40 8.26 -0.76
N SER A 109 -8.32 9.24 -0.71
CA SER A 109 -8.96 9.76 -1.93
C SER A 109 -7.95 10.37 -2.91
N ALA A 110 -6.93 11.08 -2.40
CA ALA A 110 -5.83 11.58 -3.21
C ALA A 110 -5.06 10.45 -3.90
N ALA A 111 -4.74 9.39 -3.16
CA ALA A 111 -4.03 8.23 -3.70
C ALA A 111 -4.83 7.51 -4.79
N VAL A 112 -6.15 7.34 -4.60
CA VAL A 112 -7.05 6.78 -5.62
C VAL A 112 -7.03 7.62 -6.89
N ALA A 113 -7.17 8.94 -6.76
CA ALA A 113 -7.18 9.85 -7.92
C ALA A 113 -5.85 9.83 -8.68
N LEU A 114 -4.72 9.79 -7.96
CA LEU A 114 -3.40 9.69 -8.57
C LEU A 114 -3.18 8.35 -9.29
N CYS A 115 -3.65 7.24 -8.69
CA CYS A 115 -3.58 5.93 -9.33
C CYS A 115 -4.45 5.86 -10.58
N ASP A 116 -5.69 6.36 -10.53
CA ASP A 116 -6.60 6.40 -11.69
C ASP A 116 -6.01 7.22 -12.85
N ALA A 117 -5.47 8.41 -12.56
CA ALA A 117 -4.76 9.22 -13.56
C ALA A 117 -3.54 8.48 -14.13
N GLY A 118 -2.75 7.86 -13.26
CA GLY A 118 -1.56 7.09 -13.65
C GLY A 118 -1.90 5.91 -14.56
N PHE A 119 -2.94 5.14 -14.25
CA PHE A 119 -3.36 4.01 -15.10
C PHE A 119 -3.86 4.48 -16.46
N LYS A 120 -4.63 5.58 -16.52
CA LYS A 120 -5.10 6.17 -17.78
C LYS A 120 -3.95 6.66 -18.67
N ALA A 121 -2.89 7.19 -18.04
CA ALA A 121 -1.71 7.71 -18.74
C ALA A 121 -0.60 6.66 -18.95
N TYR A 122 -0.76 5.42 -18.45
CA TYR A 122 0.31 4.41 -18.39
C TYR A 122 1.57 4.85 -17.61
N GLU A 123 1.40 5.76 -16.66
CA GLU A 123 2.45 6.32 -15.81
C GLU A 123 2.62 5.50 -14.52
N PHE A 124 3.10 4.26 -14.65
CA PHE A 124 3.34 3.35 -13.51
C PHE A 124 4.22 3.92 -12.38
N PRO A 125 5.24 4.77 -12.63
CA PRO A 125 6.03 5.37 -11.57
C PRO A 125 5.19 6.29 -10.68
N ALA A 126 4.23 7.02 -11.24
CA ALA A 126 3.31 7.84 -10.48
C ALA A 126 2.38 6.98 -9.60
N ILE A 127 1.89 5.85 -10.13
CA ILE A 127 1.05 4.90 -9.40
C ILE A 127 1.81 4.30 -8.21
N THR A 128 3.01 3.76 -8.45
CA THR A 128 3.84 3.19 -7.38
C THR A 128 4.18 4.22 -6.31
N THR A 129 4.44 5.48 -6.69
CA THR A 129 4.71 6.58 -5.76
C THR A 129 3.48 6.89 -4.90
N ALA A 130 2.29 6.99 -5.50
CA ALA A 130 1.04 7.25 -4.78
C ALA A 130 0.73 6.14 -3.77
N ILE A 131 0.86 4.87 -4.17
CA ILE A 131 0.64 3.70 -3.31
C ILE A 131 1.66 3.66 -2.18
N TYR A 132 2.94 3.83 -2.49
CA TYR A 132 4.02 3.79 -1.49
C TYR A 132 3.85 4.90 -0.45
N ASN A 133 3.56 6.12 -0.89
CA ASN A 133 3.37 7.26 0.00
C ASN A 133 2.17 7.05 0.93
N PHE A 134 1.03 6.62 0.38
CA PHE A 134 -0.16 6.36 1.18
C PHE A 134 0.09 5.30 2.25
N TRP A 135 0.65 4.15 1.86
CA TRP A 135 0.87 3.06 2.81
C TRP A 135 1.93 3.38 3.85
N LEU A 136 3.09 3.87 3.42
CA LEU A 136 4.21 4.08 4.33
C LEU A 136 4.02 5.33 5.18
N TYR A 137 3.92 6.49 4.54
CA TYR A 137 3.99 7.77 5.24
C TYR A 137 2.65 8.20 5.83
N GLU A 138 1.55 8.01 5.11
CA GLU A 138 0.24 8.50 5.58
C GLU A 138 -0.41 7.51 6.56
N LEU A 139 -0.52 6.24 6.15
CA LEU A 139 -1.21 5.22 6.94
C LEU A 139 -0.34 4.72 8.09
N CYS A 140 0.84 4.17 7.79
CA CYS A 140 1.65 3.51 8.82
C CYS A 140 2.30 4.49 9.79
N ASP A 141 2.97 5.53 9.29
CA ASP A 141 3.78 6.40 10.13
C ASP A 141 2.95 7.45 10.89
N VAL A 142 1.77 7.84 10.36
CA VAL A 142 0.91 8.85 11.00
C VAL A 142 -0.40 8.25 11.52
N TYR A 143 -1.25 7.70 10.64
CA TYR A 143 -2.61 7.35 11.07
C TYR A 143 -2.65 6.20 12.08
N LEU A 144 -1.89 5.12 11.88
CA LEU A 144 -1.84 4.00 12.84
C LEU A 144 -1.35 4.43 14.22
N GLU A 145 -0.43 5.40 14.29
CA GLU A 145 0.02 5.98 15.54
C GLU A 145 -1.08 6.81 16.23
N SER A 146 -1.85 7.58 15.45
CA SER A 146 -3.00 8.35 15.95
C SER A 146 -4.16 7.50 16.48
N VAL A 147 -4.30 6.27 16.00
CA VAL A 147 -5.36 5.32 16.39
C VAL A 147 -5.12 4.76 17.79
N LYS A 148 -3.85 4.55 18.19
CA LYS A 148 -3.48 3.95 19.48
C LYS A 148 -4.14 4.62 20.70
N PRO A 149 -4.05 5.95 20.91
CA PRO A 149 -4.68 6.60 22.06
C PRO A 149 -6.22 6.56 22.02
N VAL A 150 -6.84 6.52 20.84
CA VAL A 150 -8.31 6.43 20.70
C VAL A 150 -8.80 5.10 21.27
N LEU A 151 -8.10 4.01 20.99
CA LEU A 151 -8.45 2.68 21.49
C LEU A 151 -8.20 2.55 22.99
N SER A 152 -7.06 3.06 23.48
CA SER A 152 -6.74 3.05 24.91
C SER A 152 -7.83 3.74 25.73
N ARG A 153 -8.33 4.89 25.27
CA ARG A 153 -9.42 5.61 25.92
C ARG A 153 -10.73 4.83 25.92
N ALA A 154 -11.03 4.11 24.84
CA ALA A 154 -12.25 3.30 24.78
C ALA A 154 -12.21 2.10 25.76
N GLU A 155 -11.03 1.54 26.04
CA GLU A 155 -10.88 0.49 27.05
C GLU A 155 -11.19 1.00 28.47
N GLU A 156 -10.89 2.27 28.75
CA GLU A 156 -11.09 2.90 30.06
C GLU A 156 -12.46 3.55 30.21
N ASP A 157 -13.02 4.11 29.13
CA ASP A 157 -14.23 4.91 29.13
C ASP A 157 -15.24 4.43 28.07
N SER A 158 -16.37 3.94 28.56
CA SER A 158 -17.50 3.49 27.74
C SER A 158 -18.05 4.59 26.82
N SER A 159 -17.93 5.88 27.18
CA SER A 159 -18.41 6.99 26.35
C SER A 159 -17.57 7.16 25.08
N SER A 160 -16.31 6.73 25.11
CA SER A 160 -15.36 6.77 24.00
C SER A 160 -15.51 5.60 23.01
N GLN A 161 -16.36 4.61 23.30
CA GLN A 161 -16.58 3.44 22.43
C GLN A 161 -17.14 3.81 21.05
N ARG A 162 -18.00 4.83 20.99
CA ARG A 162 -18.56 5.34 19.73
C ARG A 162 -17.45 5.85 18.82
N GLN A 163 -16.52 6.64 19.34
CA GLN A 163 -15.39 7.18 18.58
C GLN A 163 -14.44 6.07 18.11
N ALA A 164 -14.14 5.10 18.97
CA ALA A 164 -13.31 3.95 18.60
C ALA A 164 -13.95 3.13 17.48
N LEU A 165 -15.27 2.96 17.47
CA LEU A 165 -15.96 2.30 16.36
C LEU A 165 -15.81 3.06 15.04
N VAL A 166 -15.96 4.39 15.04
CA VAL A 166 -15.75 5.23 13.84
C VAL A 166 -14.31 5.09 13.34
N CYS A 167 -13.34 5.16 14.25
CA CYS A 167 -11.92 4.99 13.94
C CYS A 167 -11.63 3.61 13.31
N ARG A 168 -12.21 2.53 13.86
CA ARG A 168 -12.08 1.18 13.27
C ARG A 168 -12.69 1.08 11.87
N GLN A 169 -13.84 1.70 11.62
CA GLN A 169 -14.46 1.75 10.28
C GLN A 169 -13.58 2.51 9.27
N THR A 170 -12.99 3.62 9.71
CA THR A 170 -12.05 4.40 8.89
C THR A 170 -10.80 3.60 8.57
N LEU A 171 -10.18 2.98 9.58
CA LEU A 171 -9.02 2.12 9.39
C LEU A 171 -9.32 0.97 8.43
N TYR A 172 -10.43 0.26 8.63
CA TYR A 172 -10.84 -0.82 7.73
C TYR A 172 -10.98 -0.34 6.28
N THR A 173 -11.62 0.82 6.07
CA THR A 173 -11.77 1.42 4.73
C THR A 173 -10.42 1.72 4.09
N CYS A 174 -9.45 2.24 4.86
CA CYS A 174 -8.10 2.48 4.37
C CYS A 174 -7.37 1.21 3.96
N LEU A 175 -7.53 0.11 4.71
CA LEU A 175 -6.92 -1.19 4.38
C LEU A 175 -7.54 -1.79 3.13
N ASP A 176 -8.87 -1.87 3.07
CA ASP A 176 -9.61 -2.48 1.95
C ASP A 176 -9.31 -1.75 0.63
N VAL A 177 -9.47 -0.43 0.60
CA VAL A 177 -9.19 0.38 -0.59
C VAL A 177 -7.68 0.37 -0.90
N GLY A 178 -6.82 0.52 0.11
CA GLY A 178 -5.37 0.54 -0.06
C GLY A 178 -4.80 -0.75 -0.63
N LEU A 179 -5.35 -1.91 -0.23
CA LEU A 179 -4.95 -3.22 -0.77
C LEU A 179 -5.46 -3.38 -2.21
N ARG A 180 -6.67 -2.90 -2.51
CA ARG A 180 -7.19 -2.93 -3.88
C ARG A 180 -6.41 -2.03 -4.82
N LEU A 181 -5.94 -0.86 -4.36
CA LEU A 181 -5.02 -0.02 -5.14
C LEU A 181 -3.70 -0.73 -5.44
N LEU A 182 -3.19 -1.48 -4.47
CA LEU A 182 -1.91 -2.19 -4.54
C LEU A 182 -1.93 -3.43 -5.46
N SER A 183 -3.07 -4.13 -5.52
CA SER A 183 -3.17 -5.48 -6.09
C SER A 183 -2.72 -5.65 -7.55
N PRO A 184 -2.89 -4.69 -8.48
CA PRO A 184 -2.41 -4.86 -9.85
C PRO A 184 -0.88 -4.96 -9.94
N ILE A 185 -0.18 -4.31 -9.00
CA ILE A 185 1.28 -4.24 -8.95
C ILE A 185 1.85 -5.35 -8.06
N MET A 186 1.28 -5.54 -6.86
CA MET A 186 1.70 -6.58 -5.90
C MET A 186 0.57 -7.59 -5.61
N PRO A 187 0.26 -8.49 -6.56
CA PRO A 187 -0.90 -9.38 -6.45
C PRO A 187 -0.81 -10.41 -5.33
N PHE A 188 0.38 -10.92 -4.96
CA PHE A 188 0.47 -12.03 -4.02
C PHE A 188 0.28 -11.57 -2.57
N VAL A 189 1.03 -10.56 -2.13
CA VAL A 189 0.87 -9.94 -0.80
C VAL A 189 -0.48 -9.23 -0.70
N GLY A 190 -0.95 -8.60 -1.79
CA GLY A 190 -2.26 -7.96 -1.83
C GLY A 190 -3.39 -8.95 -1.56
N GLU A 191 -3.39 -10.09 -2.24
CA GLU A 191 -4.36 -11.17 -2.03
C GLU A 191 -4.28 -11.74 -0.61
N GLU A 192 -3.07 -12.12 -0.17
CA GLU A 192 -2.87 -12.75 1.14
C GLU A 192 -3.36 -11.84 2.29
N LEU A 193 -3.07 -10.54 2.22
CA LEU A 193 -3.52 -9.58 3.23
C LEU A 193 -5.03 -9.31 3.14
N TYR A 194 -5.59 -9.28 1.93
CA TYR A 194 -7.01 -9.05 1.71
C TYR A 194 -7.88 -10.17 2.27
N GLN A 195 -7.43 -11.42 2.15
CA GLN A 195 -8.14 -12.58 2.72
C GLN A 195 -8.24 -12.56 4.25
N ARG A 196 -7.41 -11.78 4.94
CA ARG A 196 -7.48 -11.61 6.40
C ARG A 196 -8.51 -10.58 6.85
N LEU A 197 -8.93 -9.70 5.95
CA LEU A 197 -9.92 -8.68 6.28
C LEU A 197 -11.31 -9.31 6.37
N PRO A 198 -12.15 -8.89 7.34
CA PRO A 198 -13.56 -9.27 7.32
C PRO A 198 -14.23 -8.72 6.05
N ARG A 199 -15.22 -9.45 5.53
CA ARG A 199 -15.93 -9.06 4.30
C ARG A 199 -17.07 -8.10 4.62
N ARG A 200 -17.29 -7.08 3.78
CA ARG A 200 -18.44 -6.17 3.92
C ARG A 200 -19.76 -6.90 3.66
N ARG A 201 -19.76 -7.80 2.67
CA ARG A 201 -20.92 -8.64 2.30
C ARG A 201 -20.46 -10.08 2.07
N PRO A 202 -20.36 -10.91 3.11
CA PRO A 202 -19.80 -12.26 3.01
C PRO A 202 -20.44 -13.15 1.94
N GLN A 203 -21.71 -12.94 1.62
CA GLN A 203 -22.46 -13.75 0.63
C GLN A 203 -22.31 -13.27 -0.82
N SER A 204 -21.87 -12.02 -1.05
CA SER A 204 -21.85 -11.42 -2.39
C SER A 204 -20.54 -10.74 -2.77
N ASP A 205 -19.63 -10.53 -1.82
CA ASP A 205 -18.30 -10.01 -2.13
C ASP A 205 -17.49 -11.03 -2.95
N PRO A 206 -16.72 -10.58 -3.94
CA PRO A 206 -15.91 -11.48 -4.76
C PRO A 206 -14.89 -12.26 -3.92
N PRO A 207 -14.56 -13.50 -4.32
CA PRO A 207 -13.72 -14.40 -3.53
C PRO A 207 -12.23 -13.99 -3.47
N SER A 208 -11.76 -13.16 -4.40
CA SER A 208 -10.36 -12.72 -4.51
C SER A 208 -10.30 -11.24 -4.84
N ILE A 209 -9.22 -10.56 -4.38
CA ILE A 209 -8.99 -9.15 -4.68
C ILE A 209 -8.86 -8.89 -6.18
N THR A 210 -8.43 -9.90 -6.94
CA THR A 210 -8.20 -9.81 -8.40
C THR A 210 -9.49 -9.68 -9.21
N VAL A 211 -10.61 -10.11 -8.64
CA VAL A 211 -11.96 -10.01 -9.23
C VAL A 211 -12.85 -9.02 -8.47
N THR A 212 -12.29 -8.31 -7.50
CA THR A 212 -12.94 -7.17 -6.86
C THR A 212 -12.77 -5.92 -7.72
N LEU A 213 -13.80 -5.07 -7.73
CA LEU A 213 -13.75 -3.79 -8.44
C LEU A 213 -12.58 -2.94 -7.93
N TYR A 214 -11.80 -2.41 -8.89
CA TYR A 214 -10.73 -1.47 -8.59
C TYR A 214 -11.33 -0.17 -8.03
N PRO A 215 -10.72 0.45 -7.00
CA PRO A 215 -11.29 1.64 -6.39
C PRO A 215 -11.28 2.81 -7.36
N ASP A 216 -12.39 3.55 -7.42
CA ASP A 216 -12.50 4.75 -8.23
C ASP A 216 -12.83 5.99 -7.38
N SER A 217 -12.79 7.15 -8.03
CA SER A 217 -13.05 8.43 -7.37
C SER A 217 -14.49 8.56 -6.85
N GLU A 218 -15.46 7.84 -7.41
CA GLU A 218 -16.85 7.88 -6.97
C GLU A 218 -17.03 7.08 -5.67
N GLU A 219 -16.38 5.93 -5.56
CA GLU A 219 -16.37 5.10 -4.35
C GLU A 219 -15.84 5.89 -3.14
N VAL A 220 -14.76 6.65 -3.34
CA VAL A 220 -14.15 7.47 -2.28
C VAL A 220 -14.65 8.91 -2.26
N ARG A 221 -15.65 9.28 -3.06
CA ARG A 221 -16.11 10.68 -3.17
C ARG A 221 -16.70 11.22 -1.87
N VAL A 222 -17.39 10.35 -1.12
CA VAL A 222 -18.02 10.69 0.18
C VAL A 222 -16.98 11.19 1.19
N VAL A 223 -15.72 10.86 0.95
CA VAL A 223 -14.57 11.05 1.83
C VAL A 223 -13.78 12.32 1.46
N LYS A 224 -14.06 12.91 0.30
CA LYS A 224 -13.34 14.06 -0.26
C LYS A 224 -13.76 15.34 0.45
N ASN A 225 -13.10 15.67 1.55
CA ASN A 225 -13.33 16.93 2.25
C ASN A 225 -12.54 18.05 1.55
N GLU A 226 -13.22 18.88 0.75
CA GLU A 226 -12.62 19.95 -0.07
C GLU A 226 -11.83 21.00 0.73
N LEU A 227 -12.03 21.06 2.06
CA LEU A 227 -11.43 22.08 2.92
C LEU A 227 -9.96 21.83 3.30
N MET A 228 -9.45 20.60 3.17
CA MET A 228 -8.04 20.29 3.52
C MET A 228 -7.07 20.40 2.33
N TYR A 229 -7.57 20.65 1.11
CA TYR A 229 -6.75 20.72 -0.10
C TYR A 229 -6.07 22.08 -0.35
N LYS A 230 -6.40 23.10 0.45
CA LYS A 230 -5.63 24.35 0.46
C LYS A 230 -4.55 24.25 1.52
N HIS A 231 -3.36 23.79 1.13
CA HIS A 231 -2.01 24.22 1.59
C HIS A 231 -1.02 23.06 1.45
N SER A 232 -0.33 23.00 0.31
CA SER A 232 1.00 22.38 0.19
C SER A 232 1.72 23.01 -1.00
N GLU A 233 1.99 24.31 -0.93
CA GLU A 233 2.98 24.98 -1.78
C GLU A 233 4.25 25.37 -1.01
N TYR A 234 4.31 25.12 0.29
CA TYR A 234 5.53 25.33 1.07
C TYR A 234 5.78 24.13 1.96
N GLY A 235 6.88 23.42 1.67
CA GLY A 235 7.40 22.35 2.51
C GLY A 235 7.76 22.90 3.87
N SER A 236 6.90 22.65 4.86
CA SER A 236 7.18 22.77 6.28
C SER A 236 6.15 21.90 7.01
N LEU A 237 6.62 20.84 7.65
CA LEU A 237 5.84 20.07 8.61
C LEU A 237 5.58 20.97 9.83
N GLU A 238 4.44 21.66 9.86
CA GLU A 238 3.86 22.06 11.13
C GLU A 238 3.06 20.86 11.66
N VAL A 239 3.73 20.13 12.55
CA VAL A 239 3.12 19.19 13.48
C VAL A 239 2.10 20.00 14.28
N PHE A 240 0.81 19.77 14.05
CA PHE A 240 -0.21 20.23 14.99
C PHE A 240 0.11 19.56 16.34
N GLY A 241 0.50 20.39 17.31
CA GLY A 241 0.86 19.96 18.65
C GLY A 241 -0.30 19.21 19.32
N PHE A 242 0.06 18.11 19.97
CA PHE A 242 -0.75 17.45 20.99
C PHE A 242 -0.91 18.34 22.22
#